data_AF-A0A2H0NEH9-F1
#
_entry.id   AF-A0A2H0NEH9-F1
#
_cell.length_a   1.000
_cell.length_b   1.000
_cell.length_c   1.000
_cell.angle_alpha   90.00
_cell.angle_beta   90.00
_cell.angle_gamma   90.00
#
_symmetry.space_group_name_H-M   'P 1'
#
loop_
_entity.id
_entity.type
_entity.pdbx_description
1 polymer ?
#
loop_
_entity_poly.entity_id
_entity_poly.type
_entity_poly.pdbx_seq_one_letter_code
_entity_poly.pdbx_strand_id
1 'polypeptide(L)'
;MQRKEKAEYLGQITNAKPDKPYQYQVDPQKLRGPLLKGNFGRSFCTACGRYQEINTDILKRLAAITKWQPLPDITNKYIELKTCFICDDRPSGIEIKDIP
;
A
#
# COMPACT_ATOMS: atom_id res chain seq x y z
N MET A 1 -18.34 -9.87 -14.04
CA MET A 1 -16.90 -9.61 -13.82
C MET A 1 -16.78 -8.46 -12.84
N GLN A 2 -16.35 -8.72 -11.60
CA GLN A 2 -16.12 -7.65 -10.62
C GLN A 2 -14.94 -6.81 -11.13
N ARG A 3 -15.18 -5.52 -11.36
CA ARG A 3 -14.11 -4.54 -11.59
C ARG A 3 -13.24 -4.58 -10.34
N LYS A 4 -12.11 -5.30 -10.39
CA LYS A 4 -11.07 -5.13 -9.37
C LYS A 4 -10.71 -3.65 -9.41
N GLU A 5 -11.07 -2.92 -8.35
CA GLU A 5 -10.64 -1.54 -8.16
C GLU A 5 -9.14 -1.51 -8.42
N LYS A 6 -8.73 -0.77 -9.46
CA LYS A 6 -7.35 -0.76 -9.91
C LYS A 6 -6.53 0.00 -8.88
N ALA A 7 -5.98 -0.71 -7.90
CA ALA A 7 -4.73 -0.28 -7.30
C ALA A 7 -3.70 -0.22 -8.44
N GLU A 8 -3.18 0.96 -8.74
CA GLU A 8 -2.17 1.09 -9.79
C GLU A 8 -0.85 0.51 -9.25
N TYR A 9 -0.33 -0.48 -9.97
CA TYR A 9 0.86 -1.19 -9.57
C TYR A 9 2.10 -0.33 -9.86
N LEU A 10 2.75 0.15 -8.80
CA LEU A 10 3.97 0.98 -8.90
C LEU A 10 5.23 0.12 -9.04
N GLY A 11 5.13 -1.18 -8.73
CA GLY A 11 6.24 -2.13 -8.77
C GLY A 11 6.23 -3.09 -7.59
N GLN A 12 7.24 -3.95 -7.55
CA GLN A 12 7.48 -4.87 -6.44
C GLN A 12 8.96 -4.92 -6.10
N ILE A 13 9.27 -5.32 -4.88
CA ILE A 13 10.61 -5.71 -4.48
C ILE A 13 10.86 -7.11 -5.04
N THR A 14 11.84 -7.22 -5.92
CA THR A 14 12.27 -8.51 -6.50
C THR A 14 13.18 -9.31 -5.57
N ASN A 15 13.75 -8.67 -4.54
CA ASN A 15 14.66 -9.28 -3.58
C ASN A 15 13.95 -9.66 -2.27
N ALA A 16 12.99 -10.58 -2.34
CA ALA A 16 12.58 -11.31 -1.15
C ALA A 16 13.78 -12.15 -0.70
N LYS A 17 14.35 -11.88 0.49
CA LYS A 17 15.35 -12.81 1.04
C LYS A 17 14.63 -14.15 1.26
N PRO A 18 15.08 -15.27 0.66
CA PRO A 18 14.36 -16.54 0.71
C PRO A 18 14.16 -17.05 2.15
N ASP A 19 15.08 -16.66 3.04
CA ASP A 19 15.10 -16.97 4.46
C ASP A 19 14.22 -16.05 5.33
N LYS A 20 13.67 -14.95 4.76
CA LYS A 20 12.76 -14.02 5.45
C LYS A 20 11.67 -13.48 4.51
N PRO A 21 10.69 -14.32 4.11
CA PRO A 21 9.66 -13.96 3.14
C PRO A 21 8.71 -12.82 3.57
N TYR A 22 8.83 -12.34 4.81
CA TYR A 22 7.99 -11.26 5.36
C TYR A 22 8.79 -10.02 5.83
N GLN A 23 10.10 -9.95 5.56
CA GLN A 23 10.92 -8.77 5.87
C GLN A 23 11.31 -8.04 4.59
N TYR A 24 10.32 -7.64 3.80
CA TYR A 24 10.58 -6.67 2.77
C TYR A 24 10.76 -5.30 3.43
N GLN A 25 11.93 -4.69 3.25
CA GLN A 25 12.15 -3.30 3.65
C GLN A 25 11.61 -2.37 2.56
N VAL A 26 10.98 -1.29 3.00
CA VAL A 26 10.49 -0.27 2.07
C VAL A 26 11.68 0.35 1.32
N ASP A 27 11.51 0.53 0.02
CA ASP A 27 12.40 1.25 -0.88
C ASP A 27 11.82 2.65 -1.07
N PRO A 28 12.42 3.68 -0.47
CA PRO A 28 11.89 5.04 -0.52
C PRO A 28 11.81 5.57 -1.94
N GLN A 29 12.66 5.10 -2.86
CA GLN A 29 12.64 5.55 -4.25
C GLN A 29 11.38 5.10 -4.98
N LYS A 30 10.83 3.93 -4.62
CA LYS A 30 9.52 3.46 -5.13
C LYS A 30 8.35 4.24 -4.57
N LEU A 31 8.56 4.87 -3.41
CA LEU A 31 7.61 5.78 -2.79
C LEU A 31 7.79 7.24 -3.22
N ARG A 32 8.86 7.59 -3.92
CA ARG A 32 9.17 8.95 -4.38
C ARG A 32 8.88 9.05 -5.88
N GLY A 33 7.61 9.22 -6.22
CA GLY A 33 7.14 9.58 -7.56
C GLY A 33 6.13 10.72 -7.50
N PRO A 34 5.76 11.34 -8.63
CA PRO A 34 4.53 12.12 -8.69
C PRO A 34 3.34 11.16 -8.47
N LEU A 35 2.38 11.54 -7.63
CA LEU A 35 1.10 10.83 -7.60
C LEU A 35 0.44 11.00 -8.97
N LEU A 36 -0.10 9.92 -9.53
CA LEU A 36 -0.93 10.05 -10.73
C LEU A 36 -2.10 10.99 -10.38
N LYS A 37 -2.29 12.04 -11.19
CA LYS A 37 -3.22 13.15 -10.91
C LYS A 37 -4.57 12.61 -10.41
N GLY A 38 -4.92 12.96 -9.18
CA GLY A 38 -6.22 12.66 -8.58
C GLY A 38 -6.32 11.39 -7.74
N ASN A 39 -5.26 10.61 -7.53
CA ASN A 39 -5.29 9.39 -6.71
C ASN A 39 -4.50 9.53 -5.39
N PHE A 40 -5.04 8.94 -4.31
CA PHE A 40 -4.66 9.26 -2.93
C PHE A 40 -3.80 8.19 -2.27
N GLY A 41 -2.50 8.45 -2.22
CA GLY A 41 -1.57 7.81 -1.29
C GLY A 41 -0.91 6.57 -1.85
N ARG A 42 0.25 6.26 -1.27
CA ARG A 42 1.03 5.07 -1.59
C ARG A 42 0.83 4.04 -0.51
N SER A 43 0.74 2.78 -0.90
CA SER A 43 0.79 1.67 0.02
C SER A 43 1.88 0.67 -0.34
N PHE A 44 2.40 0.00 0.67
CA PHE A 44 3.40 -1.05 0.55
C PHE A 44 2.92 -2.28 1.29
N CYS A 45 2.90 -3.43 0.64
CA CYS A 45 2.52 -4.69 1.26
C CYS A 45 3.74 -5.51 1.66
N THR A 46 3.90 -5.80 2.94
CA THR A 46 5.01 -6.61 3.47
C THR A 46 4.81 -8.11 3.27
N ALA A 47 3.60 -8.61 2.99
CA ALA A 47 3.40 -10.02 2.63
C ALA A 47 3.87 -10.35 1.20
N CYS A 48 3.67 -9.44 0.24
CA CYS A 48 4.02 -9.70 -1.16
C CYS A 48 5.07 -8.74 -1.74
N GLY A 49 5.59 -7.82 -0.94
CA GLY A 49 6.61 -6.83 -1.34
C GLY A 49 6.15 -5.86 -2.42
N ARG A 50 4.84 -5.55 -2.53
CA ARG A 50 4.28 -4.75 -3.64
C ARG A 50 3.97 -3.32 -3.25
N TYR A 51 4.29 -2.38 -4.15
CA TYR A 51 3.92 -0.98 -4.07
C TYR A 51 2.69 -0.70 -4.91
N GLN A 52 1.77 0.07 -4.34
CA GLN A 52 0.48 0.38 -4.95
C GLN A 52 0.13 1.84 -4.72
N GLU A 53 -0.39 2.49 -5.75
CA GLU A 53 -1.20 3.70 -5.58
C GLU A 53 -2.61 3.27 -5.23
N ILE A 54 -3.09 3.73 -4.08
CA ILE A 54 -4.45 3.49 -3.63
C ILE A 54 -5.29 4.74 -3.92
N ASN A 55 -6.56 4.55 -4.21
CA ASN A 55 -7.48 5.65 -4.40
C ASN A 55 -8.36 5.82 -3.15
N THR A 56 -9.24 6.83 -3.17
CA THR A 56 -10.12 7.14 -2.04
C THR A 56 -11.03 5.97 -1.65
N ASP A 57 -11.47 5.16 -2.61
CA ASP A 57 -12.39 4.05 -2.36
C ASP A 57 -11.68 2.89 -1.65
N ILE A 58 -10.47 2.55 -2.09
CA ILE A 58 -9.60 1.57 -1.42
C ILE A 58 -9.25 2.07 -0.01
N LEU A 59 -8.95 3.36 0.15
CA LEU A 59 -8.64 3.95 1.45
C LEU A 59 -9.83 3.88 2.42
N LYS A 60 -11.06 4.19 1.95
CA LYS A 60 -12.30 4.06 2.74
C LYS A 60 -12.57 2.61 3.14
N ARG A 61 -12.34 1.65 2.24
CA ARG A 61 -12.47 0.22 2.54
C ARG A 61 -11.47 -0.24 3.59
N LEU A 62 -10.21 0.17 3.46
CA LEU A 62 -9.17 -0.09 4.46
C LEU A 62 -9.55 0.48 5.83
N ALA A 63 -10.00 1.74 5.86
CA ALA A 63 -10.50 2.41 7.06
C ALA A 63 -11.66 1.64 7.72
N ALA A 64 -12.63 1.18 6.93
CA ALA A 64 -13.77 0.40 7.43
C ALA A 64 -13.35 -0.96 8.01
N ILE A 65 -12.47 -1.69 7.32
CA ILE A 65 -12.02 -3.04 7.73
C ILE A 65 -11.16 -2.96 9.00
N THR A 66 -10.30 -1.95 9.11
CA THR A 66 -9.33 -1.83 10.20
C THR A 66 -9.77 -0.89 11.31
N LYS A 67 -10.97 -0.30 11.20
CA LYS A 67 -11.49 0.76 12.10
C LYS A 67 -10.55 1.96 12.20
N TRP A 68 -9.77 2.20 11.15
CA TRP A 68 -8.85 3.33 11.06
C TRP A 68 -9.58 4.56 10.51
N GLN A 69 -9.18 5.77 10.94
CA GLN A 69 -9.72 7.01 10.39
C GLN A 69 -8.80 7.56 9.29
N PRO A 70 -9.31 7.82 8.07
CA PRO A 70 -8.54 8.43 7.00
C PRO A 70 -7.88 9.74 7.46
N LEU A 71 -6.56 9.84 7.33
CA LEU A 71 -5.88 11.11 7.54
C LEU A 71 -6.25 12.09 6.41
N PRO A 72 -6.45 13.38 6.73
CA PRO A 72 -6.74 14.40 5.72
C PRO A 72 -5.54 14.68 4.81
N ASP A 73 -4.31 14.38 5.25
CA ASP A 73 -3.09 14.53 4.46
C ASP A 73 -2.18 13.29 4.58
N ILE A 74 -1.89 12.69 3.43
CA ILE A 74 -0.97 11.56 3.27
C ILE A 74 0.11 11.86 2.22
N THR A 75 0.32 13.12 1.86
CA THR A 75 1.21 13.55 0.77
C THR A 75 2.65 13.06 0.96
N ASN A 76 3.15 13.14 2.21
CA ASN A 76 4.50 12.68 2.59
C ASN A 76 4.47 11.37 3.39
N LYS A 77 3.37 10.64 3.33
CA LYS A 77 3.16 9.40 4.08
C LYS A 77 2.87 8.25 3.14
N TYR A 78 3.16 7.04 3.59
CA TYR A 78 2.70 5.83 2.93
C TYR A 78 2.04 4.91 3.95
N ILE A 79 1.17 4.05 3.46
CA ILE A 79 0.47 3.04 4.24
C ILE A 79 1.20 1.72 4.07
N GLU A 80 1.83 1.24 5.14
CA GLU A 80 2.34 -0.11 5.20
C GLU A 80 1.21 -1.07 5.57
N LEU A 81 1.08 -2.15 4.81
CA LEU A 81 0.09 -3.19 4.99
C LEU A 81 0.79 -4.52 5.26
N LYS A 82 0.35 -5.25 6.28
CA LYS A 82 0.76 -6.65 6.46
C LYS A 82 0.28 -7.51 5.28
N THR A 83 -1.00 -7.39 4.90
CA THR A 83 -1.59 -8.01 3.71
C THR A 83 -2.36 -6.98 2.88
N CYS A 84 -2.39 -7.10 1.55
CA CYS A 84 -3.05 -6.14 0.65
C CYS A 84 -4.04 -6.81 -0.30
N PHE A 85 -4.94 -6.03 -0.92
CA PHE A 85 -5.98 -6.50 -1.86
C PHE A 85 -5.49 -7.30 -3.08
N ILE A 86 -4.19 -7.26 -3.36
CA ILE A 86 -3.62 -8.03 -4.47
C ILE A 86 -3.24 -9.45 -4.01
N CYS A 87 -2.80 -9.64 -2.77
CA CYS A 87 -2.39 -10.94 -2.23
C CYS A 87 -3.43 -11.56 -1.29
N ASP A 88 -4.37 -10.78 -0.78
CA ASP A 88 -5.40 -11.19 0.18
C ASP A 88 -6.67 -10.34 0.00
N ASP A 89 -7.84 -10.97 0.01
CA ASP A 89 -9.13 -10.27 -0.07
C ASP A 89 -9.44 -9.44 1.19
N ARG A 90 -8.74 -9.71 2.31
CA ARG A 90 -8.87 -9.00 3.60
C ARG A 90 -7.52 -8.40 4.01
N PRO A 91 -7.20 -7.17 3.56
CA PRO A 91 -5.99 -6.50 3.99
C PRO A 91 -5.97 -6.27 5.50
N SER A 92 -4.77 -6.32 6.10
CA SER A 92 -4.57 -6.23 7.55
C SER A 92 -3.26 -5.54 7.90
N GLY A 93 -3.13 -5.13 9.17
CA GLY A 93 -1.90 -4.52 9.71
C GLY A 93 -1.56 -3.21 9.02
N ILE A 94 -2.42 -2.20 9.20
CA ILE A 94 -2.20 -0.85 8.67
C ILE A 94 -1.27 -0.09 9.62
N GLU A 95 -0.17 0.41 9.07
CA GLU A 95 0.66 1.42 9.70
C GLU A 95 0.85 2.58 8.74
N ILE A 96 0.85 3.81 9.25
CA ILE A 96 1.19 4.98 8.46
C ILE A 96 2.58 5.40 8.83
N LYS A 97 3.45 5.48 7.83
CA LYS A 97 4.85 5.84 8.00
C LYS A 97 5.16 7.04 7.13
N ASP A 98 6.06 7.89 7.61
CA ASP A 98 6.61 8.96 6.79
C ASP A 98 7.46 8.36 5.67
N ILE A 99 7.41 8.97 4.49
CA ILE A 99 8.32 8.64 3.41
C ILE A 99 9.71 9.14 3.84
N PRO A 100 10.69 8.24 4.06
CA PRO A 100 12.04 8.64 4.45
C PRO A 100 12.78 9.28 3.27
#